data_AF-A0A497FNE9-F1
#
_entry.id   AF-A0A497FNE9-F1
#
_cell.length_a   1.000
_cell.length_b   1.000
_cell.length_c   1.000
_cell.angle_alpha   90.00
_cell.angle_beta   90.00
_cell.angle_gamma   90.00
#
_symmetry.space_group_name_H-M   'P 1'
#
loop_
_entity.id
_entity.type
_entity.pdbx_description
1 polymer ?
#
loop_
_entity_poly.entity_id
_entity_poly.type
_entity_poly.pdbx_seq_one_letter_code
_entity_poly.pdbx_strand_id
1 'polypeptide(L)'
;MWDEDIRRKYGVGGSATGYLEFLKKMKEELKEALEEEAKRTGKSEREVAERICKELPSKKLGRGYDRKTLAKLIDEYNWWVVHRSE
;
A
#
# COMPACT_ATOMS: atom_id res chain seq x y z
N MET A 1 -6.08 -6.42 4.66
CA MET A 1 -6.57 -7.76 4.33
C MET A 1 -5.34 -8.59 4.03
N TRP A 2 -5.07 -9.54 4.91
CA TRP A 2 -3.97 -10.50 4.81
C TRP A 2 -4.63 -11.86 4.65
N ASP A 3 -4.50 -12.49 3.49
CA ASP A 3 -5.19 -13.73 3.14
C ASP A 3 -4.25 -14.75 2.47
N GLU A 4 -4.76 -15.93 2.15
CA GLU A 4 -4.00 -17.02 1.50
C GLU A 4 -3.38 -16.60 0.17
N ASP A 5 -4.11 -15.84 -0.63
CA ASP A 5 -3.73 -15.51 -2.00
C ASP A 5 -2.67 -14.41 -2.03
N ILE A 6 -2.81 -13.40 -1.16
CA ILE A 6 -1.78 -12.38 -0.93
C ILE A 6 -0.50 -13.05 -0.41
N ARG A 7 -0.60 -13.96 0.56
CA ARG A 7 0.57 -14.69 1.08
C ARG A 7 1.29 -15.47 0.00
N ARG A 8 0.55 -16.21 -0.84
CA ARG A 8 1.11 -16.96 -1.97
C ARG A 8 1.81 -16.05 -2.97
N LYS A 9 1.19 -14.94 -3.35
CA LYS A 9 1.78 -13.96 -4.28
C LYS A 9 3.13 -13.43 -3.80
N TYR A 10 3.24 -13.12 -2.51
CA TYR A 10 4.46 -12.55 -1.92
C TYR A 10 5.44 -13.59 -1.36
N GLY A 11 5.13 -14.88 -1.47
CA GLY A 11 6.00 -15.98 -1.01
C GLY A 11 6.24 -15.99 0.49
N VAL A 12 5.26 -15.57 1.29
CA VAL A 12 5.37 -15.39 2.75
C VAL A 12 4.48 -16.36 3.51
N GLY A 13 4.95 -16.81 4.68
CA GLY A 13 4.22 -17.76 5.53
C GLY A 13 2.97 -17.17 6.20
N GLY A 14 2.07 -18.03 6.67
CA GLY A 14 0.87 -17.64 7.41
C GLY A 14 1.06 -17.22 8.86
N SER A 15 2.29 -17.30 9.38
CA SER A 15 2.61 -16.97 10.77
C SER A 15 2.72 -15.47 11.01
N ALA A 16 2.78 -15.06 12.28
CA ALA A 16 3.10 -13.68 12.65
C ALA A 16 4.44 -13.21 12.04
N THR A 17 5.43 -14.11 11.95
CA THR A 17 6.71 -13.84 11.28
C THR A 17 6.52 -13.56 9.79
N GLY A 18 5.72 -14.37 9.10
CA GLY A 18 5.43 -14.15 7.68
C GLY A 18 4.69 -12.83 7.43
N TYR A 19 3.78 -12.44 8.33
CA TYR A 19 3.14 -11.12 8.28
C TYR A 19 4.15 -9.98 8.45
N LEU A 20 5.10 -10.11 9.38
CA LEU A 20 6.15 -9.11 9.56
C LEU A 20 7.06 -9.01 8.32
N GLU A 21 7.43 -10.13 7.71
CA GLU A 21 8.22 -10.17 6.47
C GLU A 21 7.52 -9.44 5.33
N PHE A 22 6.21 -9.67 5.18
CA PHE A 22 5.41 -8.93 4.21
C PHE A 22 5.39 -7.43 4.49
N LEU A 23 5.16 -7.02 5.74
CA LEU A 23 5.16 -5.60 6.10
C LEU A 23 6.50 -4.92 5.78
N LYS A 24 7.62 -5.64 5.95
CA LYS A 24 8.96 -5.15 5.56
C LYS A 24 9.08 -4.98 4.05
N LYS A 25 8.68 -5.99 3.27
CA LYS A 25 8.67 -5.92 1.80
C LYS A 25 7.83 -4.76 1.28
N MET A 26 6.61 -4.61 1.80
CA MET A 26 5.71 -3.52 1.40
C MET A 26 6.25 -2.14 1.77
N LYS A 27 6.98 -2.03 2.89
CA LYS A 27 7.64 -0.78 3.27
C LYS A 27 8.78 -0.43 2.31
N GLU A 28 9.55 -1.41 1.87
CA GLU A 28 10.63 -1.23 0.90
C GLU A 28 10.09 -0.79 -0.47
N GLU A 29 9.11 -1.53 -1.02
CA GLU A 29 8.46 -1.17 -2.29
C GLU A 29 7.82 0.24 -2.24
N LEU A 30 7.15 0.57 -1.13
CA LEU A 30 6.59 1.92 -0.94
C LEU A 30 7.67 3.00 -0.93
N LYS A 31 8.81 2.73 -0.27
CA LYS A 31 9.91 3.68 -0.17
C LYS A 31 10.50 3.95 -1.56
N GLU A 32 10.76 2.90 -2.33
CA GLU A 32 11.26 3.00 -3.70
C GLU A 32 10.30 3.81 -4.58
N ALA A 33 8.99 3.51 -4.53
CA ALA A 33 7.99 4.25 -5.29
C ALA A 33 7.90 5.74 -4.90
N LEU A 34 8.00 6.06 -3.61
CA LEU A 34 8.01 7.45 -3.13
C LEU A 34 9.27 8.19 -3.57
N GLU A 35 10.44 7.55 -3.51
CA GLU A 35 11.72 8.12 -3.95
C GLU A 35 11.73 8.40 -5.46
N GLU A 36 11.24 7.48 -6.28
CA GLU A 36 11.11 7.67 -7.72
C GLU A 36 10.18 8.83 -8.07
N GLU A 37 9.03 8.91 -7.39
CA GLU A 37 8.06 9.97 -7.60
C GLU A 37 8.56 11.34 -7.11
N ALA A 38 9.30 11.36 -6.00
CA ALA A 38 9.96 12.55 -5.48
C ALA A 38 10.98 13.08 -6.49
N LYS A 39 11.84 12.20 -7.04
CA LYS A 39 12.79 12.55 -8.10
C LYS A 39 12.09 13.06 -9.36
N ARG A 40 11.00 12.42 -9.76
CA ARG A 40 10.21 12.79 -10.96
C ARG A 40 9.56 14.16 -10.83
N THR A 41 9.08 14.50 -9.64
CA THR A 41 8.29 15.73 -9.40
C THR A 41 9.11 16.88 -8.81
N GLY A 42 10.35 16.63 -8.38
CA GLY A 42 11.18 17.59 -7.66
C GLY A 42 10.66 17.91 -6.24
N LYS A 43 9.74 17.10 -5.72
CA LYS A 43 9.14 17.28 -4.38
C LYS A 43 9.78 16.35 -3.37
N SER A 44 9.60 16.63 -2.09
CA SER A 44 9.97 15.68 -1.03
C SER A 44 9.05 14.45 -1.02
N GLU A 45 9.56 13.31 -0.56
CA GLU A 45 8.76 12.09 -0.34
C GLU A 45 7.51 12.36 0.51
N ARG A 46 7.63 13.25 1.50
CA ARG A 46 6.52 13.67 2.36
C ARG A 46 5.41 14.37 1.56
N GLU A 47 5.76 15.33 0.72
CA GLU A 47 4.77 16.04 -0.10
C GLU A 47 4.08 15.11 -1.10
N VAL A 48 4.83 14.16 -1.66
CA VAL A 48 4.29 13.10 -2.53
C VAL A 48 3.30 12.23 -1.77
N ALA A 49 3.67 11.75 -0.59
CA ALA A 49 2.81 10.95 0.27
C ALA A 49 1.53 11.69 0.67
N GLU A 50 1.64 12.95 1.09
CA GLU A 50 0.51 13.79 1.47
C GLU A 50 -0.43 14.04 0.29
N ARG A 51 0.11 14.23 -0.92
CA ARG A 51 -0.66 14.36 -2.16
C ARG A 51 -1.42 13.08 -2.48
N ILE A 52 -0.75 11.92 -2.49
CA ILE A 52 -1.38 10.61 -2.77
C ILE A 52 -2.53 10.33 -1.79
N CYS A 53 -2.30 10.59 -0.49
CA CYS A 53 -3.32 10.38 0.54
C CYS A 53 -4.52 11.34 0.40
N LYS A 54 -4.34 12.51 -0.23
CA LYS A 54 -5.43 13.46 -0.54
C LYS A 54 -6.19 13.09 -1.81
N GLU A 55 -5.49 12.61 -2.85
CA GLU A 55 -6.05 12.41 -4.19
C GLU A 55 -6.83 11.11 -4.37
N LEU A 56 -6.58 10.08 -3.54
CA LEU A 56 -7.26 8.79 -3.66
C LEU A 56 -8.46 8.71 -2.71
N PRO A 57 -9.70 9.00 -3.18
CA PRO A 57 -10.86 9.07 -2.32
C PRO A 57 -11.21 7.70 -1.73
N SER A 58 -11.61 7.71 -0.46
CA SER A 58 -12.19 6.52 0.15
C SER A 58 -13.69 6.44 -0.14
N LYS A 59 -14.08 5.79 -1.24
CA LYS A 59 -15.50 5.52 -1.51
C LYS A 59 -16.16 4.58 -0.48
N LYS A 60 -15.37 3.94 0.41
CA LYS A 60 -15.84 2.91 1.36
C LYS A 60 -15.61 3.22 2.85
N LEU A 61 -14.87 4.27 3.22
CA LEU A 61 -14.75 4.65 4.63
C LEU A 61 -15.89 5.60 4.96
N GLY A 62 -16.91 5.09 5.66
CA GLY A 62 -18.04 5.87 6.13
C GLY A 62 -17.59 7.14 6.86
N ARG A 63 -18.45 8.17 6.77
CA ARG A 63 -18.33 9.54 7.29
C ARG A 63 -17.37 9.64 8.49
N GLY A 64 -16.16 10.17 8.24
CA GLY A 64 -15.15 10.45 9.27
C GLY A 64 -13.70 10.38 8.79
N TYR A 65 -13.42 9.72 7.66
CA TYR A 65 -12.06 9.62 7.11
C TYR A 65 -12.00 10.12 5.66
N ASP A 66 -11.70 11.41 5.49
CA ASP A 66 -11.60 12.05 4.17
C ASP A 66 -10.37 11.62 3.36
N ARG A 67 -9.41 10.89 3.97
CA ARG A 67 -8.11 10.51 3.38
C ARG A 67 -7.72 9.09 3.75
N LYS A 68 -7.20 8.33 2.78
CA LYS A 68 -6.58 7.02 3.05
C LYS A 68 -5.12 7.22 3.43
N THR A 69 -4.67 6.48 4.44
CA THR A 69 -3.23 6.35 4.71
C THR A 69 -2.58 5.53 3.60
N LEU A 70 -1.28 5.70 3.36
CA LEU A 70 -0.52 4.86 2.44
C LEU A 70 -0.68 3.37 2.77
N ALA A 71 -0.70 3.03 4.06
CA ALA A 71 -0.94 1.66 4.51
C ALA A 71 -2.28 1.10 3.99
N LYS A 72 -3.36 1.89 4.02
CA LYS A 72 -4.66 1.44 3.50
C LYS A 72 -4.70 1.35 1.99
N LEU A 73 -3.99 2.24 1.30
CA LEU A 73 -3.88 2.20 -0.17
C LEU A 73 -3.13 0.95 -0.64
N ILE A 74 -2.01 0.61 0.03
CA ILE A 74 -1.24 -0.61 -0.24
C ILE A 74 -2.09 -1.84 0.05
N ASP A 75 -2.84 -1.83 1.16
CA ASP A 75 -3.76 -2.91 1.52
C ASP A 75 -4.79 -3.20 0.42
N GLU A 76 -5.41 -2.16 -0.12
CA GLU A 76 -6.40 -2.29 -1.20
C GLU A 76 -5.77 -2.64 -2.55
N TYR A 77 -4.58 -2.11 -2.85
CA TYR A 77 -3.82 -2.47 -4.04
C TYR A 77 -3.46 -3.96 -4.02
N ASN A 78 -2.95 -4.47 -2.90
CA ASN A 78 -2.60 -5.87 -2.74
C ASN A 78 -3.81 -6.77 -2.92
N TRP A 79 -4.95 -6.39 -2.34
CA TRP A 79 -6.21 -7.11 -2.57
C TRP A 79 -6.63 -7.06 -4.05
N TRP A 80 -6.58 -5.88 -4.69
CA TRP A 80 -6.96 -5.70 -6.08
C TRP A 80 -6.11 -6.52 -7.05
N VAL A 81 -4.77 -6.47 -6.93
CA VAL A 81 -3.89 -7.23 -7.83
C VAL A 81 -4.12 -8.74 -7.67
N VAL A 82 -4.39 -9.20 -6.46
CA VAL A 82 -4.58 -10.63 -6.20
C VAL A 82 -5.96 -11.12 -6.66
N HIS A 83 -7.02 -10.32 -6.49
CA HIS A 83 -8.40 -10.77 -6.68
C HIS A 83 -9.11 -10.21 -7.92
N ARG A 84 -8.47 -9.30 -8.67
CA ARG A 84 -9.00 -8.78 -9.96
C ARG A 84 -8.11 -9.08 -11.16
N SER A 85 -7.19 -10.03 -11.00
CA SER A 85 -6.50 -10.67 -12.14
C SER A 85 -7.43 -11.71 -12.79
N GLU A 86 -8.49 -11.21 -13.44
CA GLU A 86 -9.29 -11.92 -14.45
C GLU A 86 -9.44 -11.03 -15.68
#